data_AF-A0A9W6JKI5-F1
#
_entry.id   AF-A0A9W6JKI5-F1
#
_cell.length_a   1.000
_cell.length_b   1.000
_cell.length_c   1.000
_cell.angle_alpha   90.00
_cell.angle_beta   90.00
_cell.angle_gamma   90.00
#
_symmetry.space_group_name_H-M   'P 1'
#
loop_
_entity.id
_entity.type
_entity.pdbx_description
1 polymer ?
#
loop_
_entity_poly.entity_id
_entity_poly.type
_entity_poly.pdbx_seq_one_letter_code
_entity_poly.pdbx_strand_id
1 'polypeptide(L)' 'MAKKRVYIFFRANGWYPLELGSDAEAVANAECNPGTLRVEDAHGRLIWREPSPFDVTPTHPDGSRA' A
#
# COMPACT_ATOMS: atom_id res chain seq x y z
N MET A 1 -2.85 25.63 -3.31
CA MET A 1 -2.50 24.33 -3.92
C MET A 1 -2.39 23.29 -2.80
N ALA A 2 -2.89 22.07 -3.00
CA ALA A 2 -2.70 21.01 -2.01
C ALA A 2 -1.21 20.66 -1.90
N LYS A 3 -0.70 20.47 -0.68
CA LYS A 3 0.70 20.11 -0.44
C LYS A 3 0.94 18.68 -0.91
N LYS A 4 1.75 18.51 -1.96
CA LYS A 4 2.18 17.19 -2.44
C LYS A 4 3.19 16.56 -1.48
N ARG A 5 3.21 15.23 -1.45
CA ARG A 5 4.14 14.40 -0.68
C ARG A 5 4.72 13.34 -1.60
N VAL A 6 5.96 12.95 -1.34
CA VAL A 6 6.64 11.89 -2.09
C VAL A 6 6.27 10.54 -1.48
N TYR A 7 5.80 9.63 -2.35
CA TYR A 7 5.56 8.22 -2.06
C TYR A 7 6.47 7.38 -2.94
N ILE A 8 7.03 6.31 -2.37
CA ILE A 8 7.95 5.40 -3.05
C ILE A 8 7.21 4.09 -3.30
N PHE A 9 7.03 3.75 -4.56
CA PHE A 9 6.39 2.52 -5.01
C PHE A 9 7.46 1.47 -5.26
N PHE A 10 7.38 0.34 -4.57
CA PHE A 10 8.33 -0.76 -4.68
C PHE A 10 7.73 -1.88 -5.53
N ARG A 11 8.56 -2.47 -6.39
CA ARG A 11 8.23 -3.56 -7.30
C ARG A 11 9.34 -4.62 -7.22
N ALA A 12 9.13 -5.76 -7.87
CA ALA A 12 10.10 -6.86 -7.87
C ALA A 12 11.51 -6.44 -8.34
N ASN A 13 11.60 -5.53 -9.31
CA ASN A 13 12.85 -5.14 -9.96
C ASN A 13 13.34 -3.74 -9.58
N GLY A 14 12.79 -3.11 -8.53
CA GLY A 14 13.22 -1.79 -8.10
C GLY A 14 12.11 -0.93 -7.49
N TRP A 15 12.30 0.37 -7.53
CA TRP A 15 11.37 1.34 -6.94
C TRP A 15 11.34 2.64 -7.75
N TYR A 16 10.27 3.41 -7.59
CA TYR A 16 10.17 4.74 -8.18
C TYR A 16 9.33 5.68 -7.28
N PRO A 17 9.69 6.98 -7.20
CA PRO A 17 8.95 7.96 -6.43
C PRO A 17 7.81 8.60 -7.25
N LEU A 18 6.74 9.03 -6.57
CA LEU A 18 5.61 9.79 -7.11
C LEU A 18 5.18 10.88 -6.12
N GLU A 19 4.88 12.08 -6.62
CA GLU A 19 4.33 13.17 -5.82
C GLU A 19 2.80 13.19 -5.86
N LEU A 20 2.17 12.82 -4.75
CA LEU A 20 0.71 12.71 -4.62
C LEU A 20 0.19 13.59 -3.49
N GLY A 21 -1.10 13.93 -3.53
CA GLY A 21 -1.74 14.83 -2.57
C GLY A 21 -2.08 14.18 -1.23
N SER A 22 -2.22 12.85 -1.17
CA SER A 22 -2.66 12.15 0.04
C SER A 22 -2.28 10.66 0.06
N ASP A 23 -2.32 10.06 1.26
CA ASP A 23 -2.13 8.62 1.46
C ASP A 23 -3.21 7.82 0.70
N ALA A 24 -4.46 8.32 0.64
CA ALA A 24 -5.56 7.70 -0.09
C ALA A 24 -5.31 7.65 -1.61
N GLU A 25 -4.73 8.71 -2.18
CA GLU A 25 -4.33 8.74 -3.58
C GLU A 25 -3.19 7.76 -3.87
N ALA A 26 -2.22 7.62 -2.94
CA ALA A 26 -1.15 6.64 -3.05
C ALA A 26 -1.67 5.20 -3.02
N VAL A 27 -2.64 4.90 -2.15
CA VAL A 27 -3.34 3.61 -2.10
C VAL A 27 -4.05 3.32 -3.42
N ALA A 28 -4.86 4.25 -3.93
CA ALA A 28 -5.59 4.06 -5.18
C ALA A 28 -4.64 3.82 -6.38
N ASN A 29 -3.48 4.51 -6.40
CA ASN A 29 -2.46 4.27 -7.41
C ASN A 29 -1.82 2.88 -7.28
N ALA A 30 -1.60 2.40 -6.05
CA ALA A 30 -1.01 1.09 -5.80
C ALA A 30 -1.93 -0.04 -6.26
N GLU A 31 -3.22 0.05 -5.92
CA GLU A 31 -4.26 -0.92 -6.30
C GLU A 31 -4.45 -0.99 -7.82
N CYS A 32 -4.37 0.16 -8.51
CA CYS A 32 -4.47 0.23 -9.97
C CYS A 32 -3.18 -0.13 -10.71
N ASN A 33 -2.08 -0.44 -10.01
CA ASN A 33 -0.78 -0.70 -10.62
C ASN A 33 -0.27 -2.12 -10.31
N PRO A 34 -0.67 -3.12 -11.12
CA PRO A 34 -0.26 -4.51 -10.95
C PRO A 34 1.24 -4.65 -10.82
N GLY A 35 1.73 -5.44 -9.86
CA GLY A 35 3.16 -5.65 -9.59
C GLY A 35 3.77 -4.63 -8.63
N THR A 36 2.98 -3.72 -8.07
CA THR A 36 3.36 -2.94 -6.88
C THR A 36 3.29 -3.86 -5.66
N LEU A 37 4.41 -3.98 -4.94
CA LEU A 37 4.52 -4.86 -3.77
C LEU A 37 4.22 -4.10 -2.47
N ARG A 38 4.67 -2.85 -2.38
CA ARG A 38 4.41 -1.95 -1.24
C ARG A 38 4.64 -0.49 -1.60
N VAL A 39 4.05 0.41 -0.82
CA VAL A 39 4.23 1.86 -0.91
C VAL A 39 4.61 2.42 0.46
N GLU A 40 5.68 3.21 0.49
CA GLU A 40 6.09 3.98 1.66
C GLU A 40 6.04 5.49 1.36
N ASP A 41 5.92 6.31 2.40
CA ASP A 41 6.25 7.73 2.26
C ASP A 41 7.77 7.97 2.33
N ALA A 42 8.20 9.21 2.10
CA ALA A 42 9.62 9.60 2.13
C ALA A 42 10.32 9.38 3.49
N HIS A 43 9.59 9.11 4.56
CA HIS A 43 10.13 8.79 5.88
C HIS A 43 10.16 7.29 6.17
N GLY A 44 9.76 6.44 5.21
CA GLY A 44 9.70 4.99 5.35
C GLY A 44 8.45 4.48 6.06
N ARG A 45 7.41 5.32 6.26
CA ARG A 45 6.13 4.85 6.81
C ARG A 45 5.39 4.04 5.76
N LEU A 46 5.00 2.81 6.09
CA LEU A 46 4.21 1.95 5.20
C LEU A 46 2.79 2.54 5.02
N ILE A 47 2.43 2.80 3.77
CA ILE A 47 1.11 3.35 3.39
C ILE A 47 0.21 2.25 2.85
N TRP A 48 0.79 1.35 2.06
CA TRP A 48 0.07 0.25 1.43
C TRP A 48 1.01 -0.94 1.18
N ARG A 49 0.47 -2.16 1.19
CA ARG A 49 1.18 -3.38 0.79
C ARG A 49 0.23 -4.28 0.01
N GLU A 50 0.79 -5.09 -0.88
CA GLU A 50 0.03 -6.14 -1.55
C GLU A 50 -0.55 -7.09 -0.50
N PRO A 51 -1.85 -7.43 -0.56
CA PRO A 51 -2.45 -8.41 0.33
C PRO A 51 -1.74 -9.75 0.18
N SER A 52 -1.20 -10.27 1.27
CA SER A 52 -0.65 -11.62 1.27
C SER A 52 -1.81 -12.63 1.11
N PRO A 53 -1.63 -13.75 0.40
CA PRO A 53 -2.59 -14.85 0.43
C PRO A 53 -2.78 -15.41 1.86
N PHE A 54 -1.90 -15.07 2.79
CA PHE A 54 -1.99 -15.42 4.21
C PHE A 54 -2.55 -14.29 5.10
N ASP A 55 -2.92 -13.13 4.52
CA ASP A 55 -3.58 -12.03 5.25
C ASP A 55 -5.08 -12.32 5.51
N VAL A 56 -5.56 -13.54 5.25
CA VAL A 56 -6.88 -13.97 5.69
C VAL A 56 -6.91 -13.95 7.22
N THR A 57 -7.64 -13.00 7.79
CA THR A 57 -8.07 -13.12 9.18
C THR A 57 -8.95 -14.37 9.21
N PRO A 58 -8.64 -15.41 9.98
CA PRO A 58 -9.50 -16.59 10.03
C PRO A 58 -10.83 -16.16 10.63
N THR A 59 -11.81 -15.90 9.79
CA THR A 59 -13.20 -15.85 10.24
C THR A 59 -13.56 -17.30 10.54
N HIS A 60 -13.61 -17.66 11.82
CA HIS A 60 -14.23 -18.90 12.23
C HIS A 60 -15.63 -18.95 11.60
N PRO A 61 -16.06 -20.09 11.02
CA PRO A 61 -17.40 -20.21 10.44
C PRO A 61 -18.54 -19.99 11.46
N ASP A 62 -18.22 -19.89 12.76
CA ASP A 62 -19.17 -19.67 13.86
C ASP A 62 -19.09 -18.28 14.51
N GLY A 63 -18.20 -17.38 14.06
CA GLY A 63 -18.10 -16.01 14.60
C GLY A 63 -17.47 -15.90 16.00
N SER A 64 -16.83 -16.94 16.52
CA SER A 64 -16.13 -16.87 17.80
C SER A 64 -14.70 -16.32 17.64
N ARG A 65 -14.31 -15.36 18.48
CA ARG A 65 -12.95 -14.80 18.53
C ARG A 65 -12.06 -15.69 19.42
N ALA A 66 -10.83 -15.97 18.97
CA ALA A 66 -9.78 -16.58 19.79
C ALA A 66 -9.36 -15.68 20.95
#